data_AF-A0A7V9IB35-F1
#
_entry.id   AF-A0A7V9IB35-F1
#
_cell.length_a   1.000
_cell.length_b   1.000
_cell.length_c   1.000
_cell.angle_alpha   90.00
_cell.angle_beta   90.00
_cell.angle_gamma   90.00
#
_symmetry.space_group_name_H-M   'P 1'
#
loop_
_entity.id
_entity.type
_entity.pdbx_description
1 polymer ?
#
loop_
_entity_poly.entity_id
_entity_poly.type
_entity_poly.pdbx_seq_one_letter_code
_entity_poly.pdbx_strand_id
1 'polypeptide(L)'
;MQDWVVWLERTIEGIEIRNDKQGIAYEQWFDRAAERREGRRGRLAEAFPYVPAIVWAALILGGLLLLIYVCFFADRGERWLVQALMMAAVTVMVVSGLLLVRYLDRPYETASGGIKPSAMRSTLTVMESESERLGPQGSIPCDESGTRVVRR
;
A
#
# COMPACT_ATOMS: atom_id res chain seq x y z
N MET A 1 9.09 -7.32 -26.41
CA MET A 1 9.15 -6.92 -24.98
C MET A 1 8.99 -8.16 -24.10
N GLN A 2 10.07 -8.94 -23.94
CA GLN A 2 10.35 -9.85 -22.80
C GLN A 2 11.65 -10.66 -23.07
N ASP A 3 12.64 -10.07 -23.76
CA ASP A 3 13.87 -10.78 -24.14
C ASP A 3 14.68 -11.28 -22.92
N TRP A 4 14.47 -10.66 -21.76
CA TRP A 4 15.06 -11.08 -20.50
C TRP A 4 14.49 -12.40 -19.94
N VAL A 5 13.21 -12.72 -20.22
CA VAL A 5 12.57 -13.96 -19.75
C VAL A 5 13.17 -15.14 -20.48
N VAL A 6 13.30 -15.03 -21.81
CA VAL A 6 13.93 -16.04 -22.66
C VAL A 6 15.41 -16.25 -22.27
N TRP A 7 16.11 -15.17 -21.89
CA TRP A 7 17.49 -15.29 -21.38
C TRP A 7 17.56 -16.01 -20.04
N LEU A 8 16.63 -15.71 -19.12
CA LEU A 8 16.55 -16.38 -17.82
C LEU A 8 16.26 -17.88 -17.99
N GLU A 9 15.28 -18.23 -18.81
CA GLU A 9 14.91 -19.62 -19.09
C GLU A 9 16.10 -20.42 -19.66
N ARG A 10 16.82 -19.88 -20.65
CA ARG A 10 18.05 -20.52 -21.16
C ARG A 10 19.13 -20.69 -20.10
N THR A 11 19.26 -19.72 -19.19
CA THR A 11 20.25 -19.78 -18.12
C THR A 11 19.87 -20.87 -17.11
N ILE A 12 18.57 -21.05 -16.86
CA ILE A 12 18.05 -22.09 -15.95
C ILE A 12 18.17 -23.49 -16.56
N GLU A 13 17.87 -23.65 -17.85
CA GLU A 13 18.02 -24.94 -18.56
C GLU A 13 19.45 -25.47 -18.55
N GLY A 14 20.45 -24.59 -18.45
CA GLY A 14 21.86 -24.98 -18.35
C GLY A 14 22.32 -25.47 -16.97
N ILE A 15 21.45 -25.41 -15.94
CA ILE A 15 21.81 -25.78 -14.56
C ILE A 15 21.34 -27.21 -14.26
N GLU A 16 22.22 -28.20 -14.45
CA GLU A 16 22.00 -29.55 -13.93
C GLU A 16 22.26 -29.59 -12.41
N ILE A 17 21.22 -29.88 -11.62
CA ILE A 17 21.33 -30.09 -10.17
C ILE A 17 22.00 -31.44 -9.93
N ARG A 18 23.29 -31.42 -9.55
CA ARG A 18 24.11 -32.64 -9.40
C ARG A 18 24.10 -33.23 -7.99
N ASN A 19 23.55 -32.53 -6.99
CA ASN A 19 23.66 -32.91 -5.58
C ASN A 19 22.44 -32.42 -4.76
N ASP A 20 22.02 -33.18 -3.76
CA ASP A 20 20.90 -32.86 -2.85
C ASP A 20 21.08 -31.49 -2.18
N LYS A 21 22.33 -31.12 -1.81
CA LYS A 21 22.64 -29.78 -1.29
C LYS A 21 22.33 -28.66 -2.30
N GLN A 22 22.54 -28.91 -3.59
CA GLN A 22 22.22 -27.95 -4.64
C GLN A 22 20.71 -27.83 -4.84
N GLY A 23 19.96 -28.94 -4.71
CA GLY A 23 18.50 -28.94 -4.74
C GLY A 23 17.89 -28.08 -3.63
N ILE A 24 18.31 -28.28 -2.38
CA ILE A 24 17.81 -27.52 -1.22
C ILE A 24 18.16 -26.03 -1.34
N ALA A 25 19.38 -25.69 -1.79
CA ALA A 25 19.77 -24.30 -1.99
C ALA A 25 18.93 -23.61 -3.08
N TYR A 26 18.55 -24.36 -4.12
CA TYR A 26 17.73 -23.86 -5.23
C TYR A 26 16.29 -23.61 -4.80
N GLU A 27 15.70 -24.55 -4.05
CA GLU A 27 14.37 -24.37 -3.43
C GLU A 27 14.36 -23.15 -2.49
N GLN A 28 15.34 -23.05 -1.60
CA GLN A 28 15.45 -21.91 -0.69
C GLN A 28 15.57 -20.58 -1.43
N TRP A 29 16.28 -20.54 -2.57
CA TRP A 29 16.38 -19.33 -3.38
C TRP A 29 15.03 -18.91 -3.97
N PHE A 30 14.23 -19.87 -4.47
CA PHE A 30 12.88 -19.59 -4.96
C PHE A 30 11.93 -19.12 -3.87
N ASP A 31 11.97 -19.74 -2.69
CA ASP A 31 11.14 -19.31 -1.56
C ASP A 31 11.46 -17.86 -1.17
N ARG A 32 12.75 -17.52 -1.08
CA ARG A 32 13.19 -16.14 -0.81
C ARG A 32 12.80 -15.19 -1.95
N ALA A 33 12.74 -15.64 -3.19
CA ALA A 33 12.28 -14.82 -4.32
C ALA A 33 10.76 -14.60 -4.29
N ALA A 34 9.99 -15.63 -3.94
CA ALA A 34 8.54 -15.55 -3.75
C ALA A 34 8.18 -14.60 -2.61
N GLU A 35 8.83 -14.75 -1.44
CA GLU A 35 8.64 -13.90 -0.27
C GLU A 35 8.90 -12.41 -0.58
N ARG A 36 9.95 -12.10 -1.35
CA ARG A 36 10.21 -10.72 -1.81
C ARG A 36 9.13 -10.18 -2.75
N ARG A 37 8.63 -11.01 -3.68
CA ARG A 37 7.56 -10.61 -4.61
C ARG A 37 6.26 -10.36 -3.86
N GLU A 38 5.96 -11.21 -2.89
CA GLU A 38 4.76 -11.11 -2.05
C GLU A 38 4.81 -9.87 -1.16
N GLY A 39 5.97 -9.59 -0.53
CA GLY A 39 6.18 -8.33 0.21
C GLY A 39 6.04 -7.09 -0.67
N ARG A 40 6.53 -7.13 -1.92
CA ARG A 40 6.30 -6.03 -2.89
C ARG A 40 4.82 -5.89 -3.26
N ARG A 41 4.11 -7.01 -3.43
CA ARG A 41 2.68 -7.02 -3.76
C ARG A 41 1.84 -6.49 -2.61
N GLY A 42 2.15 -6.84 -1.36
CA GLY A 42 1.52 -6.29 -0.16
C GLY A 42 1.67 -4.77 -0.08
N ARG A 43 2.89 -4.26 -0.26
CA ARG A 43 3.15 -2.81 -0.30
C ARG A 43 2.40 -2.07 -1.41
N LEU A 44 2.26 -2.68 -2.59
CA LEU A 44 1.49 -2.09 -3.69
C LEU A 44 -0.01 -2.13 -3.40
N ALA A 45 -0.52 -3.22 -2.81
CA ALA A 45 -1.91 -3.34 -2.42
C ALA A 45 -2.30 -2.33 -1.32
N GLU A 46 -1.39 -2.01 -0.40
CA GLU A 46 -1.57 -1.02 0.66
C GLU A 46 -1.40 0.44 0.18
N ALA A 47 -0.77 0.66 -0.97
CA ALA A 47 -0.49 1.99 -1.50
C ALA A 47 -1.66 2.62 -2.27
N PHE A 48 -2.61 1.81 -2.75
CA PHE A 48 -3.80 2.32 -3.43
C PHE A 48 -4.96 2.50 -2.46
N PRO A 49 -5.75 3.58 -2.59
CA PRO A 49 -6.97 3.73 -1.81
C PRO A 49 -7.84 2.49 -2.03
N TYR A 50 -8.11 1.78 -0.95
CA TYR A 50 -8.78 0.49 -0.97
C TYR A 50 -10.27 0.64 -1.27
N VAL A 51 -10.86 1.77 -0.87
CA VAL A 51 -12.29 2.04 -0.99
C VAL A 51 -12.64 2.57 -2.39
N PRO A 52 -13.40 1.82 -3.21
CA PRO A 52 -13.83 2.27 -4.53
C PRO A 52 -14.70 3.54 -4.45
N ALA A 53 -14.64 4.39 -5.48
CA ALA A 53 -15.41 5.64 -5.53
C ALA A 53 -16.94 5.45 -5.36
N ILE A 54 -17.49 4.30 -5.78
CA ILE A 54 -18.91 3.98 -5.60
C ILE A 54 -19.29 3.82 -4.12
N VAL A 55 -18.38 3.30 -3.29
CA VAL A 55 -18.61 3.14 -1.84
C VAL A 55 -18.61 4.51 -1.16
N TRP A 56 -17.74 5.43 -1.58
CA TRP A 56 -17.76 6.82 -1.13
C TRP A 56 -19.09 7.53 -1.45
N ALA A 57 -19.62 7.32 -2.67
CA ALA A 57 -20.92 7.85 -3.04
C ALA A 57 -22.03 7.31 -2.13
N ALA A 58 -22.02 6.02 -1.83
CA ALA A 58 -22.99 5.40 -0.92
C ALA A 58 -22.88 5.93 0.52
N LEU A 59 -21.67 6.09 1.06
CA LEU A 59 -21.44 6.63 2.40
C LEU A 59 -21.92 8.08 2.54
N ILE A 60 -21.61 8.94 1.56
CA ILE A 60 -22.05 10.33 1.55
C ILE A 60 -23.57 10.40 1.43
N LEU A 61 -24.15 9.61 0.52
CA LEU A 61 -25.60 9.57 0.32
C LEU A 61 -26.33 9.07 1.58
N GLY A 62 -25.84 8.01 2.22
CA GLY A 62 -26.39 7.49 3.47
C GLY A 62 -26.31 8.50 4.61
N GLY A 63 -25.16 9.17 4.77
CA GLY A 63 -25.00 10.25 5.76
C GLY A 63 -25.95 11.42 5.50
N LEU A 64 -26.08 11.85 4.23
CA LEU A 64 -27.00 12.92 3.84
C LEU A 64 -28.46 12.57 4.14
N LEU A 65 -28.90 11.35 3.78
CA LEU A 65 -30.26 10.88 4.07
C LEU A 65 -30.55 10.85 5.57
N LEU A 66 -29.59 10.41 6.38
CA LEU A 66 -29.73 10.40 7.83
C LEU A 66 -29.87 11.82 8.39
N LEU A 67 -29.06 12.76 7.90
CA LEU A 67 -29.17 14.17 8.29
C LEU A 67 -30.52 14.77 7.88
N ILE A 68 -30.98 14.51 6.65
CA ILE A 68 -32.30 14.96 6.18
C ILE A 68 -33.41 14.40 7.07
N TYR A 69 -33.34 13.12 7.43
CA TYR A 69 -34.32 12.48 8.32
C TYR A 69 -34.38 13.17 9.69
N VAL A 70 -33.23 13.45 10.31
CA VAL A 70 -33.16 14.16 11.59
C VAL A 70 -33.65 15.61 11.46
N CYS A 71 -33.33 16.29 10.34
CA CYS A 71 -33.87 17.60 10.01
C CYS A 71 -35.41 17.61 9.87
N PHE A 72 -36.00 16.51 9.38
CA PHE A 72 -37.45 16.39 9.23
C PHE A 72 -38.17 16.23 10.57
N PHE A 73 -37.51 15.59 11.54
CA PHE A 73 -37.96 15.48 12.93
C PHE A 73 -37.77 16.77 13.74
N ALA A 74 -37.12 17.77 13.17
CA ALA A 74 -36.80 19.01 13.85
C ALA A 74 -38.06 19.89 13.93
N ASP A 75 -38.79 19.77 15.04
CA ASP A 75 -40.03 20.50 15.29
C ASP A 75 -39.75 22.00 15.50
N ARG A 76 -40.58 22.88 14.90
CA ARG A 76 -40.37 24.34 14.92
C ARG A 76 -40.87 25.01 16.19
N GLY A 77 -41.61 24.27 17.04
CA GLY A 77 -42.19 24.78 18.29
C GLY A 77 -41.24 24.76 19.48
N GLU A 78 -40.07 24.14 19.37
CA GLU A 78 -39.15 23.93 20.49
C GLU A 78 -38.02 24.98 20.54
N ARG A 79 -37.32 25.08 21.68
CA ARG A 79 -36.22 26.04 21.84
C ARG A 79 -35.10 25.69 20.85
N TRP A 80 -34.84 26.59 19.90
CA TRP A 80 -33.85 26.43 18.83
C TRP A 80 -32.47 25.94 19.30
N LEU A 81 -32.04 26.32 20.52
CA LEU A 81 -30.78 25.88 21.13
C LEU A 81 -30.72 24.38 21.38
N VAL A 82 -31.80 23.78 21.89
CA VAL A 82 -31.85 22.35 22.23
C VAL A 82 -31.87 21.52 20.95
N GLN A 83 -32.65 21.96 19.97
CA GLN A 83 -32.73 21.36 18.64
C GLN A 83 -31.40 21.44 17.88
N ALA A 84 -30.72 22.59 17.92
CA ALA A 84 -29.40 22.77 17.31
C ALA A 84 -28.36 21.86 17.96
N LEU A 85 -28.39 21.70 19.29
CA LEU A 85 -27.47 20.81 20.02
C LEU A 85 -27.65 19.34 19.62
N MET A 86 -28.90 18.88 19.48
CA MET A 86 -29.22 17.50 19.07
C MET A 86 -28.78 17.22 17.63
N MET A 87 -29.05 18.16 16.71
CA MET A 87 -28.60 18.06 15.32
C MET A 87 -27.07 18.11 15.21
N ALA A 88 -26.42 18.97 16.00
CA ALA A 88 -24.96 19.07 16.06
C ALA A 88 -24.32 17.76 16.56
N ALA A 89 -24.90 17.10 17.57
CA ALA A 89 -24.37 15.84 18.07
C ALA A 89 -24.38 14.74 16.98
N VAL A 90 -25.50 14.59 16.26
CA VAL A 90 -25.62 13.57 15.20
C VAL A 90 -24.73 13.87 14.00
N THR A 91 -24.69 15.13 13.56
CA THR A 91 -23.80 15.56 12.45
C THR A 91 -22.33 15.31 12.79
N VAL A 92 -21.88 15.67 13.99
CA VAL A 92 -20.50 15.44 14.43
C VAL A 92 -20.19 13.94 14.46
N MET A 93 -21.11 13.10 14.93
CA MET A 93 -20.93 11.64 14.94
C MET A 93 -20.74 11.07 13.53
N VAL A 94 -21.63 11.44 12.58
CA VAL A 94 -21.56 10.98 11.18
C VAL A 94 -20.30 11.49 10.49
N VAL A 95 -19.97 12.77 10.66
CA VAL A 95 -18.79 13.39 10.05
C VAL A 95 -17.50 12.81 10.64
N SER A 96 -17.45 12.53 11.95
CA SER A 96 -16.32 11.86 12.61
C SER A 96 -16.09 10.46 12.04
N GLY A 97 -17.17 9.67 11.86
CA GLY A 97 -17.09 8.35 11.23
C GLY A 97 -16.56 8.41 9.79
N LEU A 98 -17.07 9.34 8.97
CA LEU A 98 -16.60 9.56 7.60
C LEU A 98 -15.13 10.01 7.55
N LEU A 99 -14.71 10.88 8.47
CA LEU A 99 -13.31 11.30 8.61
C LEU A 99 -12.40 10.14 8.99
N LEU A 100 -12.83 9.26 9.90
CA LEU A 100 -12.06 8.07 10.28
C LEU A 100 -11.90 7.12 9.09
N VAL A 101 -12.97 6.86 8.33
CA VAL A 101 -12.91 6.05 7.11
C VAL A 101 -11.95 6.69 6.09
N ARG A 102 -12.03 8.01 5.89
CA ARG A 102 -11.12 8.75 5.00
C ARG A 102 -9.66 8.58 5.39
N TYR A 103 -9.39 8.63 6.68
CA TYR A 103 -8.04 8.52 7.21
C TYR A 103 -7.48 7.10 7.08
N LEU A 104 -8.30 6.08 7.36
CA LEU A 104 -7.90 4.68 7.21
C LEU A 104 -7.72 4.27 5.74
N ASP A 105 -8.50 4.85 4.82
CA ASP A 105 -8.36 4.61 3.38
C ASP A 105 -7.04 5.19 2.82
N ARG A 106 -6.38 6.08 3.56
CA ARG A 106 -5.15 6.77 3.12
C ARG A 106 -4.06 6.79 4.19
N PRO A 107 -3.50 5.61 4.53
CA PRO A 107 -2.58 5.46 5.66
C PRO A 107 -1.27 6.24 5.49
N TYR A 108 -0.87 6.58 4.26
CA TYR A 108 0.40 7.25 3.94
C TYR A 108 0.26 8.72 3.50
N GLU A 109 -0.94 9.32 3.55
CA GLU A 109 -1.06 10.77 3.29
C GLU A 109 -0.26 11.55 4.36
N THR A 110 0.48 12.58 3.93
CA THR A 110 1.34 13.43 4.78
C THR A 110 0.57 14.31 5.78
N ALA A 111 -0.71 14.02 6.01
CA ALA A 111 -1.56 14.68 6.98
C ALA A 111 -1.18 14.28 8.42
N SER A 112 -1.59 15.09 9.40
CA SER A 112 -1.32 14.90 10.84
C SER A 112 -1.91 13.58 11.35
N GLY A 113 -1.15 12.50 11.23
CA GLY A 113 -1.51 11.15 11.66
C GLY A 113 -1.02 10.03 10.73
N GLY A 114 -0.73 10.32 9.46
CA GLY A 114 -0.26 9.32 8.51
C GLY A 114 0.94 8.52 9.02
N ILE A 115 0.95 7.21 8.76
CA ILE A 115 2.04 6.31 9.14
C ILE A 115 3.30 6.78 8.42
N LYS A 116 4.26 7.32 9.18
CA LYS A 116 5.55 7.72 8.63
C LYS A 116 6.29 6.45 8.17
N PRO A 117 6.83 6.40 6.95
CA PRO A 117 7.56 5.23 6.44
C PRO A 117 8.97 5.14 7.04
N SER A 118 9.11 5.29 8.36
CA SER A 118 10.41 5.30 9.06
C SER A 118 11.10 3.93 9.01
N ALA A 119 10.36 2.84 9.23
CA ALA A 119 10.89 1.48 9.14
C ALA A 119 11.34 1.12 7.71
N MET A 120 10.60 1.58 6.71
CA MET A 120 10.98 1.40 5.30
C MET A 120 12.21 2.22 4.91
N ARG A 121 12.34 3.45 5.42
CA ARG A 121 13.56 4.26 5.22
C ARG A 121 14.77 3.62 5.90
N SER A 122 14.60 3.09 7.11
CA SER A 122 15.68 2.40 7.82
C SER A 122 16.16 1.16 7.06
N THR A 123 15.26 0.34 6.53
CA THR A 123 15.64 -0.81 5.70
C THR A 123 16.31 -0.39 4.39
N LEU A 124 15.86 0.70 3.76
CA LEU A 124 16.51 1.25 2.57
C LEU A 124 17.95 1.70 2.87
N THR A 125 18.19 2.39 3.98
CA THR A 125 19.55 2.81 4.37
C THR A 125 20.49 1.63 4.61
N VAL A 126 19.98 0.52 5.16
CA VAL A 126 20.77 -0.70 5.33
C VAL A 126 21.12 -1.32 3.98
N MET A 127 20.13 -1.48 3.09
CA MET A 127 20.33 -2.01 1.74
C MET A 127 21.32 -1.17 0.92
N GLU A 128 21.21 0.15 1.00
CA GLU A 128 22.10 1.08 0.29
C GLU A 128 23.54 0.96 0.83
N SER A 129 23.71 0.87 2.15
CA SER A 129 25.03 0.66 2.76
C SER A 129 25.67 -0.69 2.40
N GLU A 130 24.87 -1.74 2.23
CA GLU A 130 25.36 -3.05 1.78
C GLU A 130 25.74 -3.02 0.30
N SER A 131 24.92 -2.38 -0.54
CA SER A 131 25.21 -2.18 -1.96
C SER A 131 26.53 -1.43 -2.17
N GLU A 132 26.77 -0.38 -1.38
CA GLU A 132 28.00 0.42 -1.46
C GLU A 132 29.23 -0.39 -1.03
N ARG A 133 29.09 -1.25 -0.01
CA ARG A 133 30.14 -2.18 0.46
C ARG A 133 30.47 -3.28 -0.55
N LEU A 134 29.50 -3.71 -1.36
CA LEU A 134 29.70 -4.72 -2.41
C LEU A 134 30.44 -4.16 -3.64
N GLY A 135 30.56 -2.84 -3.76
CA GLY A 135 31.30 -2.16 -4.83
C GLY A 135 30.81 -2.50 -6.24
N PRO A 136 31.56 -2.16 -7.30
CA PRO A 136 31.16 -2.38 -8.72
C PRO A 136 31.01 -3.86 -9.14
N GLN A 137 31.19 -4.81 -8.21
CA GLN A 137 30.86 -6.23 -8.41
C GLN A 137 29.41 -6.56 -8.06
N GLY A 138 28.73 -5.70 -7.28
CA GLY A 138 27.29 -5.72 -7.05
C GLY A 138 26.53 -4.81 -8.01
N SER A 139 26.93 -4.73 -9.29
CA SER A 139 26.21 -3.93 -10.27
C SER A 139 24.76 -4.40 -10.35
N ILE A 140 23.84 -3.53 -9.92
CA ILE A 140 22.41 -3.75 -10.05
C ILE A 140 22.16 -4.09 -11.52
N PRO A 141 21.53 -5.23 -11.85
CA PRO A 141 21.41 -5.68 -13.23
C PRO A 141 20.57 -4.72 -14.09
N CYS A 142 19.84 -3.81 -13.44
CA CYS A 142 19.00 -2.81 -14.07
C CYS A 142 19.34 -1.40 -13.56
N ASP A 143 19.23 -0.41 -14.43
CA ASP A 143 19.31 1.01 -14.10
C ASP A 143 17.99 1.54 -13.51
N GLU A 144 17.96 2.84 -13.21
CA GLU A 144 16.81 3.56 -12.63
C GLU A 144 15.52 3.47 -13.48
N SER A 145 15.66 3.20 -14.77
CA SER A 145 14.56 3.02 -15.73
C SER A 145 14.13 1.56 -15.89
N GLY A 146 14.77 0.63 -15.17
CA GLY A 146 14.52 -0.80 -15.25
C GLY A 146 15.15 -1.47 -16.47
N THR A 147 16.08 -0.80 -17.16
CA THR A 147 16.78 -1.36 -18.32
C THR A 147 18.11 -1.98 -17.92
N ARG A 148 18.53 -3.03 -18.64
CA ARG A 148 19.73 -3.80 -18.28
C ARG A 148 20.99 -2.96 -18.45
N VAL A 149 21.82 -2.90 -17.40
CA VAL A 149 23.16 -2.30 -17.50
C VAL A 149 24.12 -3.32 -18.11
N VAL A 150 24.51 -3.13 -19.37
CA VAL A 150 25.41 -4.06 -20.07
C VAL A 150 26.85 -3.79 -19.61
N ARG A 151 27.43 -4.73 -18.85
CA ARG A 151 28.84 -4.70 -18.47
C ARG A 151 29.69 -4.92 -19.72
N ARG A 152 30.53 -3.96 -20.08
CA ARG A 152 31.46 -4.05 -21.21
C ARG A 152 32.75 -4.75 -20.79
#